data_AF-A0A0M3JDP8-F1
#
_entry.id   AF-A0A0M3JDP8-F1
#
_cell.length_a   1.000
_cell.length_b   1.000
_cell.length_c   1.000
_cell.angle_alpha   90.00
_cell.angle_beta   90.00
_cell.angle_gamma   90.00
#
_symmetry.space_group_name_H-M   'P 1'
#
loop_
_entity.id
_entity.type
_entity.pdbx_description
1 polymer ?
#
loop_
_entity_poly.entity_id
_entity_poly.type
_entity_poly.pdbx_seq_one_letter_code
_entity_poly.pdbx_strand_id
1 'polypeptide(L)'
;LEVFCSSEALKCCCDLEEFRMKTENFVIGDLKKLSQRIILETLSTDSECIRSECVERALRDFRNISSKIEKPNNAIKVQWNDVGGMHNVKKLLEEVFVWPIKYSSLFRNCAIRAGRGVLLYGASGCGKTLIARA
;
A
#
# COMPACT_ATOMS: atom_id res chain seq x y z
N LEU A 1 -8.60 5.63 -9.01
CA LEU A 1 -9.38 6.90 -8.94
C LEU A 1 -10.35 7.01 -10.11
N GLU A 2 -9.93 6.64 -11.32
CA GLU A 2 -10.80 6.56 -12.52
C GLU A 2 -12.15 5.90 -12.25
N VAL A 3 -12.16 4.68 -11.71
CA VAL A 3 -13.40 3.94 -11.40
C VAL A 3 -14.35 4.72 -10.47
N PHE A 4 -13.82 5.49 -9.52
CA PHE A 4 -14.63 6.27 -8.59
C PHE A 4 -15.11 7.58 -9.21
N CYS A 5 -14.23 8.29 -9.93
CA CYS A 5 -14.54 9.56 -10.59
C CYS A 5 -15.47 9.40 -11.80
N SER A 6 -15.38 8.29 -12.54
CA SER A 6 -16.23 8.03 -13.71
C SER A 6 -17.65 7.59 -13.38
N SER A 7 -17.94 7.28 -12.10
CA SER A 7 -19.30 6.93 -11.66
C SER A 7 -20.23 8.13 -11.52
N GLU A 8 -19.65 9.33 -11.42
CA GLU A 8 -20.36 10.60 -11.32
C GLU A 8 -20.11 11.38 -12.63
N ALA A 9 -21.09 12.16 -13.09
CA ALA A 9 -21.25 12.67 -14.47
C ALA A 9 -20.15 13.61 -15.03
N LEU A 10 -18.94 13.59 -14.47
CA LEU A 10 -17.81 14.43 -14.84
C LEU A 10 -16.78 13.64 -15.65
N LYS A 11 -16.38 14.20 -16.79
CA LYS A 11 -15.30 13.62 -17.60
C LYS A 11 -13.95 13.91 -16.96
N CYS A 12 -13.15 12.86 -16.73
CA CYS A 12 -11.77 13.02 -16.30
C CYS A 12 -10.89 13.36 -17.51
N CYS A 13 -10.22 14.51 -17.47
CA CYS A 13 -9.36 15.02 -18.55
C CYS A 13 -7.88 15.03 -18.16
N CYS A 14 -7.51 14.50 -16.99
CA CYS A 14 -6.13 14.43 -16.50
C CYS A 14 -5.62 12.99 -16.43
N ASP A 15 -4.30 12.84 -16.52
CA ASP A 15 -3.63 11.58 -16.24
C ASP A 15 -3.54 11.37 -14.72
N LEU A 16 -4.21 10.32 -14.25
CA LEU A 16 -4.26 10.00 -12.83
C LEU A 16 -3.03 9.21 -12.35
N GLU A 17 -2.19 8.68 -13.25
CA GLU A 17 -0.97 7.95 -12.88
C GLU A 17 0.06 8.86 -12.18
N GLU A 18 0.06 10.16 -12.48
CA GLU A 18 0.93 11.14 -11.80
C GLU A 18 0.70 11.18 -10.28
N PHE A 19 -0.51 10.86 -9.83
CA PHE A 19 -0.90 10.91 -8.41
C PHE A 19 -0.73 9.58 -7.69
N ARG A 20 -0.23 8.54 -8.36
CA ARG A 20 -0.05 7.20 -7.80
C ARG A 20 0.90 7.21 -6.60
N MET A 21 2.04 7.88 -6.71
CA MET A 21 3.01 7.99 -5.61
C MET A 21 2.44 8.75 -4.40
N LYS A 22 1.59 9.75 -4.63
CA LYS A 22 0.95 10.54 -3.56
C LYS A 22 -0.17 9.77 -2.85
N THR A 23 -0.67 8.69 -3.44
CA THR A 23 -1.79 7.89 -2.93
C THR A 23 -1.38 6.48 -2.47
N GLU A 24 -0.08 6.19 -2.36
CA GLU A 24 0.45 4.87 -2.01
C GLU A 24 -0.09 4.33 -0.66
N ASN A 25 -0.31 5.21 0.32
CA ASN A 25 -0.79 4.85 1.66
C ASN A 25 -2.30 5.05 1.85
N PHE A 26 -3.08 5.18 0.77
CA PHE A 26 -4.51 5.43 0.85
C PHE A 26 -5.26 4.11 0.84
N VAL A 27 -6.16 3.93 1.82
CA VAL A 27 -7.09 2.80 1.76
C VAL A 27 -8.21 3.08 0.77
N ILE A 28 -8.98 2.06 0.38
CA ILE A 28 -10.13 2.23 -0.53
C ILE A 28 -11.10 3.32 -0.02
N GLY A 29 -11.29 3.40 1.30
CA GLY A 29 -12.10 4.45 1.93
C GLY A 29 -11.53 5.86 1.76
N ASP A 30 -10.20 6.00 1.74
CA ASP A 30 -9.52 7.27 1.46
C ASP A 30 -9.70 7.66 0.00
N LEU A 31 -9.52 6.70 -0.92
CA LEU A 31 -9.73 6.94 -2.36
C LEU A 31 -11.16 7.38 -2.67
N LYS A 32 -12.16 6.80 -1.99
CA LYS A 32 -13.57 7.19 -2.12
C LYS A 32 -13.84 8.61 -1.58
N LYS A 33 -13.24 8.98 -0.44
CA LYS A 33 -13.36 10.34 0.10
C LYS A 33 -12.63 11.36 -0.77
N LEU A 34 -11.48 10.96 -1.31
CA LEU A 34 -10.68 11.78 -2.21
C LEU A 34 -11.44 12.04 -3.51
N SER A 35 -12.08 11.02 -4.11
CA SER A 35 -12.88 11.21 -5.33
C SER A 35 -14.04 12.17 -5.12
N GLN A 36 -14.76 12.05 -4.01
CA GLN A 36 -15.84 12.98 -3.65
C GLN A 36 -15.33 14.42 -3.50
N ARG A 37 -14.15 14.59 -2.89
CA ARG A 37 -13.55 15.92 -2.74
C ARG A 37 -13.09 16.52 -4.06
N ILE A 38 -12.50 15.72 -4.95
CA ILE A 38 -12.13 16.16 -6.30
C ILE A 38 -13.34 16.71 -7.04
N ILE A 39 -14.48 16.02 -6.96
CA ILE A 39 -15.73 16.45 -7.60
C ILE A 39 -16.22 17.78 -7.04
N LEU A 40 -16.17 17.96 -5.71
CA LEU A 40 -16.54 19.22 -5.07
C LEU A 40 -15.64 20.39 -5.51
N GLU A 41 -14.33 20.18 -5.65
CA GLU A 41 -13.38 21.19 -6.14
C GLU A 41 -13.59 21.52 -7.63
N THR A 42 -14.02 20.54 -8.42
CA THR A 42 -14.37 20.76 -9.83
C THR A 42 -15.66 21.58 -9.96
N LEU A 43 -16.68 21.28 -9.16
CA LEU A 43 -17.93 22.03 -9.10
C LEU A 43 -17.73 23.45 -8.54
N SER A 44 -16.84 23.65 -7.57
CA SER A 44 -16.55 24.99 -7.02
C SER A 44 -15.86 25.91 -8.04
N THR A 45 -15.20 25.35 -9.04
CA THR A 45 -14.49 26.08 -10.09
C THR A 45 -15.31 26.17 -11.38
N ASP A 46 -16.63 25.89 -11.32
CA ASP A 46 -17.57 25.89 -12.46
C ASP A 46 -17.07 25.13 -13.71
N SER A 47 -16.27 24.10 -13.47
CA SER A 47 -15.60 23.34 -14.52
C SER A 47 -16.36 22.05 -14.81
N GLU A 48 -16.64 21.77 -16.08
CA GLU A 48 -17.33 20.54 -16.50
C GLU A 48 -16.41 19.29 -16.56
N CYS A 49 -15.12 19.46 -16.28
CA CYS A 49 -14.14 18.37 -16.37
C CYS A 49 -13.13 18.39 -15.22
N ILE A 50 -12.71 17.19 -14.81
CA ILE A 50 -11.69 17.02 -13.77
C ILE A 50 -10.33 17.29 -14.42
N ARG A 51 -9.64 18.33 -13.96
CA ARG A 51 -8.27 18.69 -14.35
C ARG A 51 -7.28 18.30 -13.25
N SER A 52 -5.98 18.27 -13.58
CA SER A 52 -4.90 17.99 -12.61
C SER A 52 -4.93 18.95 -11.43
N GLU A 53 -5.25 20.23 -11.66
CA GLU A 53 -5.35 21.24 -10.61
C GLU A 53 -6.42 20.91 -9.54
N CYS A 54 -7.56 20.34 -9.95
CA CYS A 54 -8.61 19.91 -9.01
C CYS A 54 -8.11 18.78 -8.11
N VAL A 55 -7.33 17.84 -8.67
CA VAL A 55 -6.74 16.72 -7.93
C VAL A 55 -5.68 17.23 -6.93
N GLU A 56 -4.83 18.17 -7.35
CA GLU A 56 -3.85 18.78 -6.46
C GLU A 56 -4.48 19.56 -5.31
N ARG A 57 -5.52 20.36 -5.59
CA ARG A 57 -6.26 21.09 -4.55
C ARG A 57 -6.93 20.12 -3.58
N ALA A 58 -7.57 19.07 -4.09
CA ALA A 58 -8.19 18.06 -3.26
C ALA A 58 -7.18 17.33 -2.36
N LEU A 59 -5.94 17.13 -2.83
CA LEU A 59 -4.86 16.48 -2.08
C LEU A 59 -4.22 17.37 -1.00
N ARG A 60 -4.18 18.70 -1.15
CA ARG A 60 -3.48 19.61 -0.20
C ARG A 60 -3.94 19.45 1.25
N ASP A 61 -5.25 19.37 1.47
CA ASP A 61 -5.84 19.28 2.81
C ASP A 61 -6.44 17.89 3.09
N PHE A 62 -6.07 16.89 2.29
CA PHE A 62 -6.62 15.55 2.46
C PHE A 62 -5.90 14.80 3.59
N ARG A 63 -6.64 14.52 4.67
CA ARG A 63 -6.18 13.62 5.73
C ARG A 63 -6.66 12.20 5.43
N ASN A 64 -5.75 11.34 5.01
CA ASN A 64 -6.01 9.92 4.89
C ASN A 64 -6.28 9.30 6.28
N ILE A 65 -7.16 8.30 6.33
CA ILE A 65 -7.55 7.57 7.53
C ILE A 65 -6.32 6.84 8.12
N SER A 66 -5.38 6.42 7.28
CA SER A 66 -4.18 5.70 7.68
C SER A 66 -3.09 6.58 8.34
N SER A 67 -3.12 7.91 8.24
CA SER A 67 -2.06 8.77 8.83
C SER A 67 -2.21 9.00 10.34
N LYS A 68 -3.26 8.48 10.99
CA LYS A 68 -3.48 8.73 12.42
C LYS A 68 -2.57 7.96 13.39
N ILE A 69 -1.57 7.23 12.91
CA ILE A 69 -0.55 6.61 13.77
C ILE A 69 0.81 6.63 13.05
N GLU A 70 1.39 7.82 12.85
CA GLU A 70 2.82 7.89 12.57
C GLU A 70 3.59 7.60 13.86
N LYS A 71 4.01 6.34 14.04
CA LYS A 71 5.19 6.05 14.88
C LYS A 71 6.35 6.83 14.24
N PRO A 72 7.19 7.53 15.02
CA PRO A 72 8.17 8.47 14.49
C PRO A 72 9.02 7.83 13.37
N ASN A 73 9.10 8.54 12.25
CA ASN A 73 9.73 8.18 10.96
C ASN A 73 11.26 7.96 11.02
N ASN A 74 11.81 7.41 12.11
CA ASN A 74 13.16 6.89 12.17
C ASN A 74 13.21 5.38 11.83
N ALA A 75 12.21 4.87 11.12
CA ALA A 75 12.27 3.54 10.56
C ALA A 75 13.00 3.62 9.22
N ILE A 76 14.30 3.28 9.22
CA ILE A 76 15.04 2.96 8.00
C ILE A 76 14.17 1.97 7.21
N LYS A 77 13.76 2.35 5.99
CA LYS A 77 13.12 1.46 5.03
C LYS A 77 14.20 0.47 4.56
N VAL A 78 14.33 -0.63 5.27
CA VAL A 78 15.21 -1.74 4.88
C VAL A 78 14.45 -2.53 3.81
N GLN A 79 15.10 -2.87 2.70
CA GLN A 79 14.54 -3.80 1.72
C GLN A 79 15.08 -5.21 1.97
N TRP A 80 14.35 -6.22 1.50
CA TRP A 80 14.77 -7.64 1.55
C TRP A 80 16.22 -7.86 1.06
N ASN A 81 16.65 -7.11 0.04
CA ASN A 81 18.01 -7.20 -0.53
C ASN A 81 19.09 -6.55 0.34
N ASP A 82 18.73 -5.61 1.22
CA ASP A 82 19.69 -4.92 2.11
C ASP A 82 20.14 -5.80 3.27
N VAL A 83 19.39 -6.87 3.56
CA VAL A 83 19.73 -7.84 4.63
C VAL A 83 20.81 -8.80 4.13
N GLY A 84 22.07 -8.51 4.45
CA GLY A 84 23.18 -9.41 4.14
C GLY A 84 23.09 -10.75 4.88
N GLY A 85 23.33 -11.87 4.17
CA GLY A 85 23.35 -13.21 4.75
C GLY A 85 21.96 -13.78 5.05
N MET A 86 21.88 -14.68 6.06
CA MET A 86 20.64 -15.35 6.51
C MET A 86 19.81 -16.02 5.38
N HIS A 87 20.47 -16.46 4.31
CA HIS A 87 19.82 -17.03 3.11
C HIS A 87 18.83 -18.15 3.44
N ASN A 88 19.18 -19.03 4.37
CA ASN A 88 18.31 -20.14 4.77
C ASN A 88 17.04 -19.63 5.47
N VAL A 89 17.15 -18.59 6.28
CA VAL A 89 16.00 -17.99 6.99
C VAL A 89 15.11 -17.23 6.01
N LYS A 90 15.71 -16.48 5.07
CA LYS A 90 14.97 -15.80 3.99
C LYS A 90 14.17 -16.80 3.17
N LYS A 91 14.81 -17.89 2.73
CA LYS A 91 14.16 -18.95 1.97
C LYS A 91 13.02 -19.59 2.75
N LEU A 92 13.22 -19.90 4.03
CA LEU A 92 12.17 -20.44 4.88
C LEU A 92 10.98 -19.48 5.02
N LEU A 93 11.23 -18.18 5.17
CA LEU A 93 10.16 -17.18 5.23
C LEU A 93 9.38 -17.10 3.90
N GLU A 94 10.08 -17.16 2.76
CA GLU A 94 9.43 -17.25 1.44
C GLU A 94 8.59 -18.52 1.29
N GLU A 95 9.10 -19.66 1.74
CA GLU A 95 8.39 -20.94 1.73
C GLU A 95 7.13 -20.91 2.60
N VAL A 96 7.18 -20.24 3.75
CA VAL A 96 6.05 -20.19 4.68
C VAL A 96 4.99 -19.18 4.25
N PHE A 97 5.40 -18.02 3.73
CA PHE A 97 4.47 -16.91 3.45
C PHE A 97 4.13 -16.76 1.96
N VAL A 98 5.12 -16.90 1.07
CA VAL A 98 4.93 -16.66 -0.37
C VAL A 98 4.38 -17.91 -1.07
N TRP A 99 4.87 -19.10 -0.74
CA TRP A 99 4.47 -20.33 -1.44
C TRP A 99 2.99 -20.69 -1.26
N PRO A 100 2.34 -20.54 -0.09
CA PRO A 100 0.91 -20.82 0.03
C PRO A 100 0.04 -19.92 -0.87
N ILE A 101 0.49 -18.68 -1.09
CA ILE A 101 -0.19 -17.73 -1.98
C ILE A 101 0.08 -18.09 -3.45
N LYS A 102 1.35 -18.35 -3.79
CA LYS A 102 1.79 -18.66 -5.15
C LYS A 102 1.29 -20.02 -5.67
N TYR A 103 1.20 -21.01 -4.79
CA TYR A 103 0.85 -22.39 -5.12
C TYR A 103 -0.42 -22.85 -4.39
N SER A 104 -1.40 -21.97 -4.27
CA SER A 104 -2.64 -22.21 -3.51
C SER A 104 -3.39 -23.49 -3.93
N SER A 105 -3.34 -23.87 -5.21
CA SER A 105 -3.95 -25.10 -5.73
C SER A 105 -3.30 -26.38 -5.18
N LEU A 106 -1.98 -26.40 -5.01
CA LEU A 106 -1.24 -27.52 -4.43
C LEU A 106 -1.53 -27.63 -2.93
N PHE A 107 -1.51 -26.49 -2.22
CA PHE A 107 -1.78 -26.45 -0.78
C PHE A 107 -3.24 -26.76 -0.41
N ARG A 108 -4.20 -26.55 -1.32
CA ARG A 108 -5.61 -26.92 -1.09
C ARG A 108 -5.82 -28.43 -1.01
N ASN A 109 -5.01 -29.20 -1.73
CA ASN A 109 -5.11 -30.66 -1.80
C ASN A 109 -4.20 -31.38 -0.80
N CYS A 110 -3.25 -30.66 -0.18
CA CYS A 110 -2.41 -31.17 0.89
C CYS A 110 -3.03 -30.85 2.26
N ALA A 111 -2.94 -31.78 3.21
CA ALA A 111 -3.34 -31.55 4.61
C ALA A 111 -2.41 -30.58 5.39
N ILE A 112 -1.53 -29.87 4.70
CA ILE A 112 -0.52 -29.00 5.30
C ILE A 112 -1.15 -27.65 5.57
N ARG A 113 -1.29 -27.29 6.85
CA ARG A 113 -1.80 -26.00 7.26
C ARG A 113 -0.76 -24.92 6.99
N ALA A 114 -1.15 -23.88 6.24
CA ALA A 114 -0.30 -22.70 6.09
C ALA A 114 0.11 -22.15 7.48
N GLY A 115 1.40 -21.92 7.67
CA GLY A 115 1.94 -21.42 8.93
C GLY A 115 1.32 -20.07 9.27
N ARG A 116 0.78 -19.92 10.49
CA ARG A 116 0.14 -18.67 10.93
C ARG A 116 1.15 -17.59 11.34
N GLY A 117 2.39 -17.98 11.61
CA GLY A 117 3.44 -17.07 12.06
C GLY A 117 4.77 -17.81 12.23
N VAL A 118 5.85 -17.03 12.23
CA VAL A 118 7.23 -17.52 12.42
C VAL A 118 7.84 -16.81 13.61
N LEU A 119 8.47 -17.56 14.52
CA LEU A 119 9.19 -17.01 15.67
C LEU A 119 10.69 -17.00 15.37
N LEU A 120 11.26 -15.80 15.21
CA LEU A 120 12.71 -15.62 15.07
C LEU A 120 13.34 -15.48 16.46
N TYR A 121 14.16 -16.45 16.86
CA TYR A 121 14.86 -16.46 18.15
C TYR A 121 16.38 -16.62 17.98
N GLY A 122 17.16 -16.12 18.96
CA GLY A 122 18.62 -16.22 18.98
C GLY A 122 19.30 -15.05 19.70
N ALA A 123 20.62 -15.11 19.87
CA ALA A 123 21.42 -14.08 20.54
C ALA A 123 21.23 -12.66 19.96
N SER A 124 21.43 -11.61 20.75
CA SER A 124 21.33 -10.23 20.25
C SER A 124 22.35 -9.97 19.12
N GLY A 125 22.01 -9.10 18.17
CA GLY A 125 22.90 -8.75 17.05
C GLY A 125 22.82 -9.65 15.80
N CYS A 126 22.13 -10.79 15.82
CA CYS A 126 22.05 -11.69 14.65
C CYS A 126 21.00 -11.28 13.57
N GLY A 127 20.68 -9.99 13.41
CA GLY A 127 19.82 -9.52 12.31
C GLY A 127 18.32 -9.88 12.36
N LYS A 128 17.81 -10.57 13.39
CA LYS A 128 16.38 -10.96 13.52
C LYS A 128 15.39 -9.80 13.39
N THR A 129 15.68 -8.68 14.05
CA THR A 129 14.84 -7.48 13.96
C THR A 129 14.98 -6.79 12.61
N LEU A 130 16.13 -6.95 11.95
CA LEU A 130 16.43 -6.31 10.68
C LEU A 130 15.69 -7.02 9.53
N ILE A 131 15.69 -8.35 9.50
CA ILE A 131 14.90 -9.14 8.53
C ILE A 131 13.38 -9.00 8.74
N ALA A 132 12.92 -8.82 9.99
CA ALA A 132 11.49 -8.58 10.27
C ALA A 132 11.00 -7.19 9.82
N ARG A 133 11.91 -6.26 9.54
CA ARG A 133 11.60 -4.91 9.05
C ARG A 133 11.77 -4.77 7.53
N ALA A 134 12.36 -5.78 6.89
CA ALA A 134 12.77 -5.78 5.48
C ALA A 134 11.70 -6.32 4.53
#